data_AF-A0A947HAW3-F1
#
_entry.id   AF-A0A947HAW3-F1
#
_cell.length_a   1.000
_cell.length_b   1.000
_cell.length_c   1.000
_cell.angle_alpha   90.00
_cell.angle_beta   90.00
_cell.angle_gamma   90.00
#
_symmetry.space_group_name_H-M   'P 1'
#
loop_
_entity.id
_entity.type
_entity.pdbx_description
1 polymer ?
#
loop_
_entity_poly.entity_id
_entity_poly.type
_entity_poly.pdbx_seq_one_letter_code
_entity_poly.pdbx_strand_id
1 'polypeptide(L)'
;MTEGYFPPFWGPEADFSNWDKITLWLWKSPLVSVELASEEGLKLAAIQTRLTLFCRLLTDLPSLQIIAVADEGGWSEPVFFLPEQICFGKYLWQNLQFYLFRVLYLTVQRKLQLNWQQPGDYPLALSRQKAQEQSGEILNEMYQIFPGTETWIRPLLSVLRQEALFEQEQFLPWGRWISPLEGQKKANSGLNIKFKPEPAYQILQICSVSCENCGTGLIHFLN
;
A
#
# COMPACT_ATOMS: atom_id res chain seq x y z
N MET A 1 -19.66 5.01 22.40
CA MET A 1 -19.82 4.14 21.21
C MET A 1 -20.06 5.04 20.02
N THR A 2 -18.99 5.52 19.40
CA THR A 2 -19.08 6.30 18.15
C THR A 2 -19.02 5.29 17.01
N GLU A 3 -20.15 5.05 16.36
CA GLU A 3 -20.18 4.40 15.05
C GLU A 3 -19.15 5.12 14.14
N GLY A 4 -18.22 4.36 13.57
CA GLY A 4 -17.18 4.89 12.70
C GLY A 4 -17.81 5.66 11.56
N TYR A 5 -17.74 6.99 11.64
CA TYR A 5 -18.22 7.90 10.62
C TYR A 5 -17.49 7.60 9.31
N PHE A 6 -18.21 7.06 8.35
CA PHE A 6 -17.79 6.98 6.96
C PHE A 6 -18.21 8.30 6.32
N PRO A 7 -17.32 9.30 6.12
CA PRO A 7 -17.72 10.53 5.47
C PRO A 7 -18.29 10.20 4.09
N PRO A 8 -19.53 10.60 3.78
CA PRO A 8 -20.03 10.52 2.41
C PRO A 8 -19.26 11.56 1.60
N PHE A 9 -18.28 11.11 0.82
CA PHE A 9 -17.45 12.01 0.02
C PHE A 9 -18.08 12.37 -1.33
N TRP A 10 -19.26 11.85 -1.65
CA TRP A 10 -19.92 12.07 -2.93
C TRP A 10 -21.31 12.64 -2.71
N GLY A 11 -21.62 13.72 -3.43
CA GLY A 11 -22.96 14.28 -3.51
C GLY A 11 -24.00 13.25 -3.99
N PRO A 12 -25.28 13.64 -4.13
CA PRO A 12 -26.43 12.73 -4.34
C PRO A 12 -26.43 11.90 -5.65
N GLU A 13 -25.31 11.81 -6.37
CA GLU A 13 -25.14 11.10 -7.64
C GLU A 13 -23.93 10.13 -7.60
N ALA A 14 -23.66 9.48 -6.46
CA ALA A 14 -22.59 8.48 -6.36
C ALA A 14 -22.97 7.20 -7.11
N ASP A 15 -22.47 7.04 -8.34
CA ASP A 15 -22.43 5.75 -9.03
C ASP A 15 -21.50 4.81 -8.24
N PHE A 16 -22.09 3.80 -7.58
CA PHE A 16 -21.37 2.81 -6.79
C PHE A 16 -20.55 1.90 -7.69
N SER A 17 -19.37 2.39 -8.09
CA SER A 17 -18.38 1.58 -8.79
C SER A 17 -18.04 0.33 -7.98
N ASN A 18 -17.68 -0.76 -8.66
CA ASN A 18 -17.30 -2.02 -8.01
C ASN A 18 -16.14 -1.86 -7.01
N TRP A 19 -15.31 -0.82 -7.16
CA TRP A 19 -14.17 -0.52 -6.30
C TRP A 19 -14.58 -0.08 -4.88
N ASP A 20 -15.71 0.61 -4.73
CA ASP A 20 -16.22 0.99 -3.41
C ASP A 20 -16.67 -0.24 -2.63
N LYS A 21 -17.28 -1.21 -3.32
CA LYS A 21 -17.69 -2.49 -2.71
C LYS A 21 -16.48 -3.30 -2.25
N ILE A 22 -15.40 -3.32 -3.04
CA ILE A 22 -14.15 -4.00 -2.68
C ILE A 22 -13.49 -3.30 -1.48
N THR A 23 -13.43 -1.97 -1.50
CA THR A 23 -12.87 -1.18 -0.40
C THR A 23 -13.67 -1.39 0.89
N LEU A 24 -15.01 -1.36 0.80
CA LEU A 24 -15.91 -1.68 1.91
C LEU A 24 -15.75 -3.12 2.40
N TRP A 25 -15.53 -4.08 1.50
CA TRP A 25 -15.26 -5.47 1.88
C TRP A 25 -13.93 -5.59 2.62
N LEU A 26 -12.87 -4.90 2.21
CA LEU A 26 -11.62 -4.88 2.97
C LEU A 26 -11.80 -4.19 4.34
N TRP A 27 -12.52 -3.06 4.37
CA TRP A 27 -12.82 -2.28 5.58
C TRP A 27 -13.58 -3.10 6.63
N LYS A 28 -14.53 -3.94 6.22
CA LYS A 28 -15.30 -4.82 7.11
C LYS A 28 -14.48 -5.98 7.70
N SER A 29 -13.14 -5.92 7.64
CA SER A 29 -12.28 -6.88 8.34
C SER A 29 -12.42 -6.64 9.85
N PRO A 30 -12.69 -7.68 10.67
CA PRO A 30 -12.78 -7.53 12.12
C PRO A 30 -11.50 -6.94 12.74
N LEU A 31 -10.36 -7.11 12.08
CA LEU A 31 -9.07 -6.60 12.57
C LEU A 31 -8.88 -5.11 12.24
N VAL A 32 -9.52 -4.59 11.19
CA VAL A 32 -9.48 -3.16 10.85
C VAL A 32 -10.18 -2.33 11.93
N SER A 33 -11.27 -2.85 12.52
CA SER A 33 -11.91 -2.20 13.67
C SER A 33 -11.02 -2.09 14.90
N VAL A 34 -10.03 -2.98 15.05
CA VAL A 34 -9.07 -2.93 16.17
C VAL A 34 -8.02 -1.86 15.90
N GLU A 35 -7.51 -1.76 14.67
CA GLU A 35 -6.52 -0.73 14.29
C GLU A 35 -7.12 0.69 14.24
N LEU A 36 -8.41 0.82 13.93
CA LEU A 36 -9.13 2.09 14.06
C LEU A 36 -9.03 2.71 15.46
N ALA A 37 -8.80 1.89 16.48
CA ALA A 37 -8.71 2.36 17.86
C ALA A 37 -7.30 2.83 18.26
N SER A 38 -6.25 2.56 17.47
CA SER A 38 -4.86 2.75 17.91
C SER A 38 -4.19 4.04 17.44
N GLU A 39 -4.80 4.86 16.57
CA GLU A 39 -4.21 6.08 15.95
C GLU A 39 -2.86 5.89 15.22
N GLU A 40 -2.24 4.71 15.29
CA GLU A 40 -0.93 4.36 14.72
C GLU A 40 -0.93 4.20 13.17
N GLY A 41 -2.08 4.24 12.49
CA GLY A 41 -2.21 3.92 11.06
C GLY A 41 -2.70 2.50 10.80
N LEU A 42 -2.61 2.03 9.55
CA LEU A 42 -3.10 0.71 9.13
C LEU A 42 -1.95 -0.29 8.96
N LYS A 43 -1.92 -1.36 9.77
CA LYS A 43 -0.96 -2.44 9.61
C LYS A 43 -1.49 -3.43 8.58
N LEU A 44 -0.59 -3.93 7.75
CA LEU A 44 -0.91 -4.90 6.71
C LEU A 44 -1.57 -6.14 7.31
N ALA A 45 -1.15 -6.57 8.49
CA ALA A 45 -1.66 -7.75 9.18
C ALA A 45 -3.20 -7.74 9.36
N ALA A 46 -3.84 -6.58 9.57
CA ALA A 46 -5.30 -6.51 9.71
C ALA A 46 -6.09 -6.81 8.43
N ILE A 47 -5.45 -6.64 7.26
CA ILE A 47 -6.10 -6.85 5.96
C ILE A 47 -5.43 -7.94 5.11
N GLN A 48 -4.26 -8.44 5.51
CA GLN A 48 -3.39 -9.31 4.70
C GLN A 48 -4.12 -10.54 4.16
N THR A 49 -4.93 -11.20 4.97
CA THR A 49 -5.69 -12.40 4.55
C THR A 49 -6.66 -12.06 3.42
N ARG A 50 -7.46 -11.00 3.57
CA ARG A 50 -8.44 -10.57 2.55
C ARG A 50 -7.73 -10.06 1.31
N LEU A 51 -6.66 -9.29 1.50
CA LEU A 51 -5.86 -8.73 0.42
C LEU A 51 -5.16 -9.84 -0.39
N THR A 52 -4.69 -10.90 0.26
CA THR A 52 -4.08 -12.07 -0.40
C THR A 52 -5.10 -12.82 -1.25
N LEU A 53 -6.31 -13.06 -0.73
CA LEU A 53 -7.39 -13.69 -1.51
C LEU A 53 -7.73 -12.84 -2.75
N PHE A 54 -7.80 -11.53 -2.58
CA PHE A 54 -8.05 -10.60 -3.68
C PHE A 54 -6.93 -10.65 -4.73
N CYS A 55 -5.66 -10.63 -4.31
CA CYS A 55 -4.52 -10.78 -5.23
C CYS A 55 -4.60 -12.08 -6.03
N ARG A 56 -4.91 -13.21 -5.39
CA ARG A 56 -5.02 -14.52 -6.05
C ARG A 56 -6.12 -14.53 -7.11
N LEU A 57 -7.26 -13.90 -6.81
CA LEU A 57 -8.36 -13.75 -7.76
C LEU A 57 -7.96 -12.89 -8.97
N LEU A 58 -7.23 -11.79 -8.75
CA LEU A 58 -6.80 -10.90 -9.83
C LEU A 58 -5.69 -11.49 -10.71
N THR A 59 -4.91 -12.42 -10.17
CA THR A 59 -3.67 -12.89 -10.80
C THR A 59 -3.74 -14.33 -11.31
N ASP A 60 -4.85 -15.03 -11.03
CA ASP A 60 -5.02 -16.46 -11.27
C ASP A 60 -3.86 -17.32 -10.72
N LEU A 61 -3.21 -16.86 -9.65
CA LEU A 61 -2.03 -17.49 -9.06
C LEU A 61 -2.33 -17.96 -7.63
N PRO A 62 -2.71 -19.23 -7.42
CA PRO A 62 -3.07 -19.75 -6.09
C PRO A 62 -1.93 -19.71 -5.07
N SER A 63 -0.68 -19.78 -5.53
CA SER A 63 0.52 -19.74 -4.70
C SER A 63 0.91 -18.34 -4.26
N LEU A 64 0.23 -17.28 -4.74
CA LEU A 64 0.59 -15.90 -4.42
C LEU A 64 0.53 -15.66 -2.90
N GLN A 65 1.58 -15.04 -2.38
CA GLN A 65 1.67 -14.61 -0.98
C GLN A 65 1.95 -13.12 -0.89
N ILE A 66 1.38 -12.47 0.11
CA ILE A 66 1.77 -11.12 0.51
C ILE A 66 2.68 -11.24 1.72
N ILE A 67 3.87 -10.63 1.67
CA ILE A 67 4.82 -10.57 2.79
C ILE A 67 5.00 -9.09 3.20
N ALA A 68 4.92 -8.82 4.50
CA ALA A 68 5.19 -7.51 5.07
C ALA A 68 6.70 -7.18 5.00
N VAL A 69 7.04 -5.95 4.66
CA VAL A 69 8.41 -5.43 4.67
C VAL A 69 8.46 -4.04 5.29
N ALA A 70 9.63 -3.63 5.77
CA ALA A 70 9.80 -2.31 6.40
C ALA A 70 9.68 -1.13 5.41
N ASP A 71 9.93 -1.34 4.12
CA ASP A 71 10.00 -0.27 3.11
C ASP A 71 8.91 -0.41 2.02
N GLU A 72 9.12 0.21 0.85
CA GLU A 72 8.16 0.31 -0.26
C GLU A 72 7.71 -1.04 -0.89
N GLY A 73 8.52 -2.08 -0.73
CA GLY A 73 8.25 -3.40 -1.29
C GLY A 73 8.31 -3.44 -2.83
N GLY A 74 7.62 -4.43 -3.41
CA GLY A 74 7.74 -4.79 -4.83
C GLY A 74 7.19 -6.19 -5.08
N TRP A 75 7.56 -6.84 -6.17
CA TRP A 75 7.16 -8.22 -6.43
C TRP A 75 8.36 -9.08 -6.81
N SER A 76 8.33 -10.35 -6.41
CA SER A 76 9.16 -11.41 -7.00
C SER A 76 8.39 -12.71 -6.87
N GLU A 77 8.02 -13.29 -8.00
CA GLU A 77 7.15 -14.45 -8.09
C GLU A 77 7.51 -15.58 -7.09
N PRO A 78 6.55 -16.11 -6.30
CA PRO A 78 5.11 -15.80 -6.24
C PRO A 78 4.73 -14.76 -5.16
N VAL A 79 5.65 -13.86 -4.78
CA VAL A 79 5.49 -12.99 -3.61
C VAL A 79 5.28 -11.54 -4.01
N PHE A 80 4.28 -10.91 -3.40
CA PHE A 80 4.15 -9.46 -3.32
C PHE A 80 4.65 -8.99 -1.95
N PHE A 81 5.57 -8.04 -1.95
CA PHE A 81 6.08 -7.40 -0.76
C PHE A 81 5.37 -6.05 -0.61
N LEU A 82 4.71 -5.84 0.52
CA LEU A 82 4.01 -4.61 0.83
C LEU A 82 4.53 -4.05 2.16
N PRO A 83 4.51 -2.71 2.35
CA PRO A 83 4.86 -2.10 3.62
C PRO A 83 4.08 -2.73 4.78
N GLU A 84 4.76 -2.96 5.91
CA GLU A 84 4.17 -3.55 7.10
C GLU A 84 3.07 -2.67 7.69
N GLN A 85 3.24 -1.35 7.58
CA GLN A 85 2.34 -0.34 8.13
C GLN A 85 2.35 0.90 7.26
N ILE A 86 1.18 1.53 7.17
CA ILE A 86 0.97 2.75 6.40
C ILE A 86 0.12 3.73 7.19
N CYS A 87 0.63 4.95 7.34
CA CYS A 87 -0.05 6.04 8.03
C CYS A 87 0.06 7.37 7.27
N PHE A 88 0.02 7.35 5.94
CA PHE A 88 0.10 8.58 5.14
C PHE A 88 -1.22 9.38 5.14
N GLY A 89 -2.34 8.69 5.30
CA GLY A 89 -3.65 9.28 5.19
C GLY A 89 -4.08 9.94 6.49
N LYS A 90 -4.69 11.12 6.38
CA LYS A 90 -5.48 11.73 7.46
C LYS A 90 -6.56 10.77 7.99
N TYR A 91 -7.03 9.87 7.14
CA TYR A 91 -8.07 8.90 7.47
C TYR A 91 -7.63 7.48 7.13
N LEU A 92 -8.05 6.51 7.95
CA LEU A 92 -7.71 5.09 7.74
C LEU A 92 -8.13 4.56 6.36
N TRP A 93 -9.22 5.08 5.79
CA TRP A 93 -9.67 4.65 4.45
C TRP A 93 -8.65 4.98 3.35
N GLN A 94 -7.85 6.04 3.50
CA GLN A 94 -6.79 6.38 2.56
C GLN A 94 -5.66 5.36 2.67
N ASN A 95 -5.29 4.96 3.90
CA ASN A 95 -4.33 3.88 4.13
C ASN A 95 -4.79 2.56 3.51
N LEU A 96 -6.10 2.27 3.57
CA LEU A 96 -6.69 1.11 2.90
C LEU A 96 -6.61 1.21 1.38
N GLN A 97 -6.94 2.37 0.81
CA GLN A 97 -6.84 2.64 -0.62
C GLN A 97 -5.41 2.51 -1.14
N PHE A 98 -4.41 2.86 -0.34
CA PHE A 98 -3.00 2.63 -0.71
C PHE A 98 -2.72 1.14 -0.91
N TYR A 99 -3.10 0.27 0.04
CA TYR A 99 -2.86 -1.16 -0.14
C TYR A 99 -3.65 -1.74 -1.31
N LEU A 100 -4.88 -1.28 -1.54
CA LEU A 100 -5.67 -1.66 -2.71
C LEU A 100 -4.95 -1.23 -4.01
N PHE A 101 -4.53 0.03 -4.09
CA PHE A 101 -3.75 0.57 -5.20
C PHE A 101 -2.48 -0.26 -5.44
N ARG A 102 -1.69 -0.54 -4.39
CA ARG A 102 -0.43 -1.30 -4.52
C ARG A 102 -0.67 -2.70 -5.07
N VAL A 103 -1.74 -3.38 -4.65
CA VAL A 103 -2.09 -4.70 -5.21
C VAL A 103 -2.44 -4.60 -6.69
N LEU A 104 -3.30 -3.66 -7.08
CA LEU A 104 -3.66 -3.47 -8.49
C LEU A 104 -2.41 -3.15 -9.33
N TYR A 105 -1.56 -2.26 -8.83
CA TYR A 105 -0.31 -1.88 -9.47
C TYR A 105 0.63 -3.07 -9.65
N LEU A 106 0.90 -3.84 -8.59
CA LEU A 106 1.80 -5.01 -8.65
C LEU A 106 1.23 -6.13 -9.54
N THR A 107 -0.10 -6.31 -9.56
CA THR A 107 -0.75 -7.24 -10.50
C THR A 107 -0.43 -6.87 -11.95
N VAL A 108 -0.54 -5.60 -12.31
CA VAL A 108 -0.27 -5.13 -13.67
C VAL A 108 1.24 -5.15 -13.98
N GLN A 109 2.06 -4.69 -13.04
CA GLN A 109 3.52 -4.74 -13.18
C GLN A 109 4.01 -6.17 -13.43
N ARG A 110 3.46 -7.16 -12.71
CA ARG A 110 3.74 -8.58 -12.92
C ARG A 110 3.26 -9.06 -14.29
N LYS A 111 2.03 -8.71 -14.70
CA LYS A 111 1.46 -9.06 -16.01
C LYS A 111 2.36 -8.59 -17.16
N LEU A 112 2.90 -7.38 -17.05
CA LEU A 112 3.82 -6.79 -18.02
C LEU A 112 5.27 -7.31 -17.89
N GLN A 113 5.55 -8.19 -16.92
CA GLN A 113 6.88 -8.72 -16.61
C GLN A 113 7.94 -7.63 -16.33
N LEU A 114 7.51 -6.53 -15.72
CA LEU A 114 8.33 -5.35 -15.48
C LEU A 114 9.08 -5.46 -14.13
N ASN A 115 10.24 -6.10 -14.19
CA ASN A 115 11.14 -6.31 -13.07
C ASN A 115 12.53 -6.79 -13.54
N TRP A 116 13.44 -7.02 -12.59
CA TRP A 116 14.66 -7.78 -12.83
C TRP A 116 14.32 -9.20 -13.31
N GLN A 117 14.95 -9.62 -14.41
CA GLN A 117 14.70 -10.94 -15.01
C GLN A 117 15.68 -12.02 -14.54
N GLN A 118 16.84 -11.60 -14.02
CA GLN A 118 17.90 -12.49 -13.58
C GLN A 118 18.21 -12.21 -12.10
N PRO A 119 18.47 -13.27 -11.30
CA PRO A 119 19.01 -13.10 -9.96
C PRO A 119 20.28 -12.25 -9.98
N GLY A 120 20.45 -11.40 -8.97
CA GLY A 120 21.60 -10.51 -8.87
C GLY A 120 21.46 -9.51 -7.74
N ASP A 121 22.60 -8.91 -7.37
CA ASP A 121 22.67 -7.83 -6.40
C ASP A 121 22.56 -6.49 -7.13
N TYR A 122 21.34 -5.94 -7.18
CA TYR A 122 21.05 -4.68 -7.85
C TYR A 122 20.97 -3.53 -6.83
N PRO A 123 21.63 -2.39 -7.10
CA PRO A 123 21.53 -1.23 -6.20
C PRO A 123 20.08 -0.79 -5.97
N LEU A 124 19.75 -0.45 -4.72
CA LEU A 124 18.41 0.01 -4.33
C LEU A 124 17.96 1.24 -5.13
N ALA A 125 18.85 2.23 -5.26
CA ALA A 125 18.57 3.46 -6.02
C ALA A 125 18.21 3.15 -7.47
N LEU A 126 18.95 2.24 -8.12
CA LEU A 126 18.66 1.80 -9.48
C LEU A 126 17.31 1.05 -9.57
N SER A 127 17.03 0.18 -8.61
CA SER A 127 15.79 -0.60 -8.56
C SER A 127 14.55 0.29 -8.35
N ARG A 128 14.67 1.35 -7.54
CA ARG A 128 13.64 2.38 -7.35
C ARG A 128 13.44 3.23 -8.60
N GLN A 129 14.55 3.68 -9.20
CA GLN A 129 14.52 4.44 -10.46
C GLN A 129 13.81 3.66 -11.56
N LYS A 130 14.16 2.37 -11.76
CA LYS A 130 13.52 1.51 -12.77
C LYS A 130 12.02 1.35 -12.54
N ALA A 131 11.60 1.14 -11.30
CA ALA A 131 10.18 1.05 -10.95
C ALA A 131 9.43 2.35 -11.25
N GLN A 132 10.03 3.51 -10.98
CA GLN A 132 9.44 4.82 -11.24
C GLN A 132 9.38 5.13 -12.76
N GLU A 133 10.44 4.85 -13.52
CA GLU A 133 10.51 5.07 -14.97
C GLU A 133 9.35 4.40 -15.73
N GLN A 134 8.89 3.25 -15.24
CA GLN A 134 7.84 2.46 -15.87
C GLN A 134 6.44 2.69 -15.29
N SER A 135 6.33 3.50 -14.24
CA SER A 135 5.06 3.76 -13.56
C SER A 135 3.97 4.25 -14.52
N GLY A 136 4.33 5.09 -15.50
CA GLY A 136 3.39 5.57 -16.52
C GLY A 136 2.77 4.45 -17.36
N GLU A 137 3.59 3.50 -17.82
CA GLU A 137 3.12 2.34 -18.60
C GLU A 137 2.18 1.45 -17.75
N ILE A 138 2.58 1.18 -16.50
CA ILE A 138 1.80 0.35 -15.57
C ILE A 138 0.46 1.02 -15.26
N LEU A 139 0.44 2.33 -14.96
CA LEU A 139 -0.79 3.06 -14.67
C LEU A 139 -1.74 3.08 -15.86
N ASN A 140 -1.21 3.27 -17.08
CA ASN A 140 -2.02 3.27 -18.29
C ASN A 140 -2.71 1.92 -18.51
N GLU A 141 -1.96 0.81 -18.41
CA GLU A 141 -2.51 -0.55 -18.52
C GLU A 141 -3.50 -0.85 -17.37
N MET A 142 -3.19 -0.40 -16.16
CA MET A 142 -4.06 -0.59 -14.99
C MET A 142 -5.41 0.10 -15.17
N TYR A 143 -5.47 1.31 -15.71
CA TYR A 143 -6.75 1.98 -15.97
C TYR A 143 -7.57 1.32 -17.07
N GLN A 144 -6.91 0.60 -18.00
CA GLN A 144 -7.62 -0.22 -18.99
C GLN A 144 -8.18 -1.52 -18.41
N ILE A 145 -7.39 -2.23 -17.59
CA ILE A 145 -7.82 -3.49 -16.96
C ILE A 145 -8.86 -3.23 -15.86
N PHE A 146 -8.71 -2.12 -15.14
CA PHE A 146 -9.53 -1.74 -14.00
C PHE A 146 -10.18 -0.36 -14.23
N PRO A 147 -11.18 -0.26 -15.11
CA PRO A 147 -11.86 1.01 -15.40
C PRO A 147 -12.42 1.68 -14.15
N GLY A 148 -12.40 3.01 -14.14
CA GLY A 148 -12.89 3.84 -13.03
C GLY A 148 -11.93 3.97 -11.85
N THR A 149 -10.84 3.20 -11.79
CA THR A 149 -9.87 3.31 -10.69
C THR A 149 -9.09 4.63 -10.68
N GLU A 150 -8.95 5.27 -11.83
CA GLU A 150 -8.29 6.57 -11.98
C GLU A 150 -8.93 7.69 -11.14
N THR A 151 -10.23 7.59 -10.89
CA THR A 151 -11.02 8.59 -10.14
C THR A 151 -10.54 8.75 -8.70
N TRP A 152 -10.05 7.67 -8.08
CA TRP A 152 -9.54 7.67 -6.71
C TRP A 152 -8.01 7.47 -6.64
N ILE A 153 -7.39 6.81 -7.62
CA ILE A 153 -5.92 6.64 -7.65
C ILE A 153 -5.20 7.95 -7.94
N ARG A 154 -5.69 8.80 -8.85
CA ARG A 154 -5.01 10.07 -9.14
C ARG A 154 -4.96 11.01 -7.93
N PRO A 155 -6.07 11.25 -7.20
CA PRO A 155 -6.02 12.00 -5.94
C PRO A 155 -5.12 11.34 -4.89
N LEU A 156 -5.20 10.02 -4.72
CA LEU A 156 -4.33 9.27 -3.80
C LEU A 156 -2.85 9.52 -4.08
N LEU A 157 -2.41 9.39 -5.33
CA LEU A 157 -1.02 9.64 -5.74
C LEU A 157 -0.60 11.09 -5.53
N SER A 158 -1.53 12.04 -5.72
CA SER A 158 -1.28 13.45 -5.43
C SER A 158 -1.03 13.68 -3.94
N VAL A 159 -1.85 13.09 -3.06
CA VAL A 159 -1.68 13.16 -1.60
C VAL A 159 -0.35 12.54 -1.19
N LEU A 160 -0.05 11.32 -1.66
CA LEU A 160 1.22 10.64 -1.35
C LEU A 160 2.45 11.47 -1.74
N ARG A 161 2.37 12.23 -2.83
CA ARG A 161 3.45 13.13 -3.24
C ARG A 161 3.56 14.38 -2.36
N GLN A 162 2.44 14.95 -1.96
CA GLN A 162 2.39 16.20 -1.18
C GLN A 162 2.77 15.98 0.30
N GLU A 163 2.36 14.83 0.84
CA GLU A 163 2.59 14.47 2.25
C GLU A 163 3.91 13.71 2.47
N ALA A 164 4.71 13.50 1.41
CA ALA A 164 6.02 12.87 1.53
C ALA A 164 6.97 13.77 2.34
N LEU A 165 7.34 13.31 3.53
CA LEU A 165 8.28 13.99 4.43
C LEU A 165 9.73 13.69 4.07
N PHE A 166 9.98 12.51 3.49
CA PHE A 166 11.30 12.06 3.10
C PHE A 166 11.38 11.69 1.62
N GLU A 167 12.55 11.89 1.00
CA GLU A 167 12.79 11.58 -0.42
C GLU A 167 12.40 10.14 -0.77
N GLN A 168 12.69 9.18 0.11
CA GLN A 168 12.37 7.78 -0.14
C GLN A 168 10.87 7.45 -0.14
N GLU A 169 10.04 8.28 0.52
CA GLU A 169 8.58 8.07 0.52
C GLU A 169 7.97 8.33 -0.86
N GLN A 170 8.68 9.08 -1.72
CA GLN A 170 8.29 9.29 -3.12
C GLN A 170 8.28 7.98 -3.92
N PHE A 171 8.95 6.92 -3.43
CA PHE A 171 8.95 5.60 -4.06
C PHE A 171 7.89 4.65 -3.49
N LEU A 172 7.20 4.98 -2.39
CA LEU A 172 6.13 4.14 -1.83
C LEU A 172 5.07 3.73 -2.87
N PRO A 173 4.61 4.61 -3.79
CA PRO A 173 3.61 4.21 -4.76
C PRO A 173 4.12 3.20 -5.79
N TRP A 174 5.41 3.24 -6.11
CA TRP A 174 6.03 2.48 -7.20
C TRP A 174 6.67 1.18 -6.69
N GLY A 175 7.21 1.22 -5.47
CA GLY A 175 8.06 0.18 -4.93
C GLY A 175 9.48 0.25 -5.48
N ARG A 176 10.14 -0.89 -5.44
CA ARG A 176 11.39 -1.16 -6.14
C ARG A 176 11.26 -2.45 -6.94
N TRP A 177 12.08 -2.58 -7.97
CA TRP A 177 12.33 -3.87 -8.59
C TRP A 177 13.02 -4.82 -7.60
N ILE A 178 12.64 -6.10 -7.62
CA ILE A 178 13.16 -7.15 -6.74
C ILE A 178 13.58 -8.31 -7.64
N SER A 179 14.85 -8.73 -7.53
CA SER A 179 15.38 -9.84 -8.30
C SER A 179 14.59 -11.13 -8.03
N PRO A 180 14.51 -12.05 -9.00
CA PRO A 180 13.89 -13.35 -8.78
C PRO A 180 14.47 -14.05 -7.55
N LEU A 181 13.61 -14.64 -6.71
CA LEU A 181 14.02 -15.42 -5.55
C LEU A 181 14.87 -16.62 -6.01
N GLU A 182 16.11 -16.72 -5.56
CA GLU A 182 16.99 -17.85 -5.89
C GLU A 182 16.46 -19.16 -5.28
N GLY A 183 16.35 -20.22 -6.11
CA GLY A 183 16.18 -21.59 -5.64
C GLY A 183 14.74 -22.02 -5.30
N GLN A 184 13.86 -22.11 -6.29
CA GLN A 184 12.65 -22.95 -6.16
C GLN A 184 13.01 -24.45 -6.28
N LYS A 185 13.67 -25.02 -5.27
CA LYS A 185 13.48 -26.44 -4.95
C LYS A 185 12.28 -26.51 -4.01
N LYS A 186 11.18 -27.12 -4.48
CA LYS A 186 9.92 -27.37 -3.77
C LYS A 186 10.10 -27.41 -2.24
N ALA A 187 9.55 -26.44 -1.51
CA ALA A 187 9.40 -26.56 -0.06
C ALA A 187 8.20 -25.75 0.44
N ASN A 188 7.21 -26.47 0.95
CA ASN A 188 6.14 -25.97 1.83
C ASN A 188 6.73 -25.65 3.22
N SER A 189 7.66 -24.69 3.28
CA SER A 189 8.23 -24.20 4.52
C SER A 189 8.39 -22.69 4.39
N GLY A 190 7.90 -21.94 5.38
CA GLY A 190 7.86 -20.48 5.38
C GLY A 190 9.12 -19.86 4.78
N LEU A 191 8.90 -19.05 3.74
CA LEU A 191 9.93 -18.25 3.08
C LEU A 191 10.55 -17.31 4.11
N ASN A 192 11.68 -17.72 4.68
CA ASN A 192 12.51 -16.87 5.53
C ASN A 192 13.42 -16.04 4.62
N ILE A 193 12.80 -15.14 3.85
CA ILE A 193 13.52 -14.16 3.05
C ILE A 193 14.10 -13.17 4.05
N LYS A 194 15.39 -13.31 4.35
CA LYS A 194 16.15 -12.28 5.07
C LYS A 194 16.29 -11.08 4.12
N PHE A 195 15.28 -10.23 4.12
CA PHE A 195 15.50 -8.85 3.72
C PHE A 195 16.56 -8.30 4.68
N LYS A 196 17.64 -7.74 4.16
CA LYS A 196 18.62 -7.03 4.99
C LYS A 196 18.09 -5.60 5.10
N PRO A 197 17.31 -5.26 6.14
CA PRO A 197 16.94 -3.87 6.33
C PRO A 197 18.23 -3.07 6.48
N GLU A 198 18.39 -2.03 5.67
CA GLU A 198 19.20 -0.89 6.09
C GLU A 198 18.63 -0.38 7.42
N PRO A 199 19.45 0.15 8.34
CA PRO A 199 19.06 0.35 9.73
C PRO A 199 17.74 1.11 9.87
N ALA A 200 16.73 0.35 10.30
CA ALA A 200 15.44 0.78 10.82
C ALA A 200 14.82 2.01 10.15
N TYR A 201 14.10 1.77 9.06
CA TYR A 201 13.08 2.70 8.60
C TYR A 201 11.88 2.62 9.56
N GLN A 202 11.71 3.60 10.43
CA GLN A 202 10.43 3.84 11.08
C GLN A 202 9.54 4.53 10.05
N ILE A 203 8.75 3.77 9.28
CA ILE A 203 7.58 4.38 8.64
C ILE A 203 6.71 4.90 9.79
N LEU A 204 6.78 6.20 10.01
CA LEU A 204 5.86 7.03 10.80
C LEU A 204 5.81 6.67 12.29
N GLN A 205 6.82 7.10 13.06
CA GLN A 205 6.70 7.28 14.51
C GLN A 205 6.10 8.63 14.93
N ILE A 206 5.45 9.37 14.02
CA ILE A 206 4.78 10.64 14.37
C ILE A 206 3.32 10.58 13.93
N CYS A 207 2.50 9.83 14.68
CA CYS A 207 1.06 10.07 14.75
C CYS A 207 0.71 11.16 15.78
N SER A 208 1.69 11.88 16.34
CA SER A 208 1.46 12.99 17.26
C SER A 208 1.63 14.34 16.56
N VAL A 209 0.81 14.61 15.55
CA VAL A 209 0.45 16.00 15.25
C VAL A 209 -0.98 16.16 15.71
N SER A 210 -1.12 16.60 16.95
CA SER A 210 -2.38 17.07 17.52
C SER A 210 -3.07 17.98 16.51
N CYS A 211 -4.28 17.60 16.10
CA CYS A 211 -5.18 18.45 15.34
C CYS A 211 -5.44 19.72 16.15
N GLU A 212 -4.76 20.83 15.81
CA GLU A 212 -4.99 22.15 16.45
C GLU A 212 -6.37 22.75 16.13
N ASN A 213 -7.24 22.00 15.44
CA ASN A 213 -8.59 22.44 15.08
C ASN A 213 -9.72 21.62 15.73
N CYS A 214 -9.43 20.78 16.74
CA CYS A 214 -10.47 20.40 17.70
C CYS A 214 -10.62 21.51 18.74
N GLY A 215 -11.57 22.40 18.52
CA GLY A 215 -11.80 23.55 19.38
C GLY A 215 -12.10 23.16 20.83
N THR A 216 -11.14 23.37 21.72
CA THR A 216 -11.35 23.65 23.14
C THR A 216 -10.12 24.37 23.72
N GLY A 217 -10.31 25.61 24.16
CA GLY A 217 -9.66 26.14 25.37
C GLY A 217 -8.23 26.66 25.28
N LEU A 218 -8.12 27.98 25.13
CA LEU A 218 -7.05 28.86 25.62
C LEU A 218 -6.21 28.28 26.77
N ILE A 219 -4.87 28.23 26.60
CA ILE A 219 -3.94 28.50 27.71
C ILE A 219 -2.75 29.31 27.19
N HIS A 220 -2.53 30.45 27.83
CA HIS A 220 -1.45 31.42 27.61
C HIS A 220 -0.04 30.81 27.67
N PHE A 221 0.82 31.18 26.72
CA PHE A 221 2.26 31.20 26.96
C PHE A 221 2.62 32.50 27.67
N LEU A 222 3.21 32.41 28.86
CA LEU A 222 4.01 33.48 29.44
C LEU A 222 5.48 33.06 29.38
N ASN A 223 6.27 33.93 28.75
CA ASN A 223 7.74 34.08 28.64
C ASN A 223 8.64 32.98 29.20
#